data_AF-A0A222E9D9-F1
#
_entry.id   AF-A0A222E9D9-F1
#
_cell.length_a   1.000
_cell.length_b   1.000
_cell.length_c   1.000
_cell.angle_alpha   90.00
_cell.angle_beta   90.00
_cell.angle_gamma   90.00
#
_symmetry.space_group_name_H-M   'P 1'
#
loop_
_entity.id
_entity.type
_entity.pdbx_description
1 polymer ?
#
loop_
_entity_poly.entity_id
_entity_poly.type
_entity_poly.pdbx_seq_one_letter_code
_entity_poly.pdbx_strand_id
1 'polypeptide(L)'
;MSCKLFLSASIVSILFTASVQAEEFEKCSITPVDQVGFIDTFTTPDDCVAACKTTEGCDSWTFRPHSFDAGMPGQCKLIKGVFSREESDKVYCGEM
;
A
#
# COMPACT_ATOMS: atom_id res chain seq x y z
N MET A 1 45.29 31.00 23.47
CA MET A 1 46.36 30.40 22.62
C MET A 1 46.06 28.92 22.51
N SER A 2 45.82 28.29 21.37
CA SER A 2 45.93 28.73 19.98
C SER A 2 44.95 27.93 19.13
N CYS A 3 44.29 28.64 18.22
CA CYS A 3 43.39 28.15 17.20
C CYS A 3 44.20 27.42 16.12
N LYS A 4 43.78 26.21 15.70
CA LYS A 4 44.19 25.60 14.44
C LYS A 4 42.95 25.18 13.67
N LEU A 5 42.45 26.13 12.88
CA LEU A 5 41.57 25.92 11.74
C LEU A 5 42.26 24.96 10.76
N PHE A 6 41.64 23.83 10.46
CA PHE A 6 41.82 23.15 9.20
C PHE A 6 40.50 23.24 8.44
N LEU A 7 40.45 24.16 7.47
CA LEU A 7 39.43 24.17 6.44
C LEU A 7 39.65 22.96 5.53
N SER A 8 38.74 22.00 5.60
CA SER A 8 38.47 21.10 4.47
C SER A 8 37.05 21.39 4.01
N ALA A 9 36.94 22.27 3.02
CA ALA A 9 35.73 22.44 2.24
C ALA A 9 35.47 21.14 1.48
N SER A 10 34.44 20.40 1.89
CA SER A 10 33.86 19.35 1.07
C SER A 10 32.36 19.58 1.07
N ILE A 11 31.92 20.28 0.04
CA ILE A 11 30.52 20.37 -0.37
C ILE A 11 30.15 18.94 -0.80
N VAL A 12 29.63 18.15 0.12
CA VAL A 12 28.88 16.96 -0.25
C VAL A 12 27.44 17.40 -0.38
N SER A 13 27.08 17.78 -1.61
CA SER A 13 25.72 17.90 -2.06
C SER A 13 25.03 16.54 -1.87
N ILE A 14 24.33 16.36 -0.76
CA ILE A 14 23.36 15.26 -0.66
C ILE A 14 22.16 15.74 -1.47
N LEU A 15 22.17 15.34 -2.74
CA LEU A 15 21.01 15.33 -3.61
C LEU A 15 19.88 14.67 -2.83
N PHE A 16 18.80 15.41 -2.57
CA PHE A 16 17.51 14.80 -2.28
C PHE A 16 17.19 13.91 -3.48
N THR A 17 17.50 12.61 -3.40
CA THR A 17 16.86 11.62 -4.24
C THR A 17 15.40 11.65 -3.85
N ALA A 18 14.60 12.39 -4.61
CA ALA A 18 13.18 12.16 -4.69
C ALA A 18 13.00 10.75 -5.24
N SER A 19 13.06 9.76 -4.36
CA SER A 19 12.57 8.42 -4.67
C SER A 19 11.09 8.59 -4.95
N VAL A 20 10.75 8.50 -6.23
CA VAL A 20 9.40 8.19 -6.72
C VAL A 20 8.89 7.07 -5.82
N GLN A 21 8.02 7.40 -4.87
CA GLN A 21 7.36 6.40 -4.05
C GLN A 21 6.39 5.71 -5.01
N ALA A 22 6.74 4.52 -5.49
CA ALA A 22 5.72 3.55 -5.79
C ALA A 22 4.88 3.46 -4.52
N GLU A 23 3.57 3.68 -4.63
CA GLU A 23 2.67 3.69 -3.49
C GLU A 23 2.77 2.30 -2.83
N GLU A 24 3.55 2.18 -1.76
CA GLU A 24 3.76 0.90 -1.10
C GLU A 24 2.52 0.64 -0.27
N PHE A 25 1.57 -0.10 -0.85
CA PHE A 25 0.39 -0.53 -0.13
C PHE A 25 0.76 -1.30 1.12
N GLU A 26 0.03 -1.06 2.20
CA GLU A 26 0.25 -1.76 3.46
C GLU A 26 0.00 -3.26 3.28
N LYS A 27 0.89 -4.06 3.85
CA LYS A 27 0.86 -5.52 3.84
C LYS A 27 0.08 -6.05 5.03
N CYS A 28 -1.23 -6.19 4.84
CA CYS A 28 -2.19 -6.46 5.91
C CYS A 28 -3.40 -7.25 5.41
N SER A 29 -4.02 -7.98 6.34
CA SER A 29 -5.30 -8.66 6.17
C SER A 29 -6.34 -8.01 7.07
N ILE A 30 -7.53 -7.75 6.53
CA ILE A 30 -8.67 -7.21 7.28
C ILE A 30 -9.70 -8.33 7.46
N THR A 31 -10.14 -8.53 8.70
CA THR A 31 -11.38 -9.24 9.00
C THR A 31 -12.52 -8.22 8.88
N PRO A 32 -13.42 -8.35 7.90
CA PRO A 32 -14.50 -7.39 7.70
C PRO A 32 -15.61 -7.56 8.75
N VAL A 33 -16.26 -6.46 9.14
CA VAL A 33 -17.59 -6.51 9.76
C VAL A 33 -18.61 -6.94 8.72
N ASP A 34 -18.55 -6.35 7.53
CA ASP A 34 -19.36 -6.70 6.37
C ASP A 34 -18.57 -6.52 5.05
N GLN A 35 -19.01 -7.17 3.99
CA GLN A 35 -18.37 -7.12 2.66
C GLN A 35 -19.39 -6.66 1.62
N VAL A 36 -19.11 -5.51 0.99
CA VAL A 36 -19.99 -4.87 0.01
C VAL A 36 -19.63 -5.20 -1.44
N GLY A 37 -18.50 -5.86 -1.68
CA GLY A 37 -18.09 -6.28 -3.01
C GLY A 37 -16.97 -7.32 -3.03
N PHE A 38 -16.95 -8.13 -4.08
CA PHE A 38 -15.90 -9.09 -4.39
C PHE A 38 -15.60 -9.04 -5.89
N ILE A 39 -14.33 -8.87 -6.25
CA ILE A 39 -13.88 -8.74 -7.64
C ILE A 39 -12.65 -9.62 -7.84
N ASP A 40 -12.69 -10.50 -8.84
CA ASP A 40 -11.64 -11.49 -9.14
C ASP A 40 -11.08 -11.36 -10.55
N THR A 41 -11.22 -10.16 -11.14
CA THR A 41 -10.70 -9.82 -12.48
C THR A 41 -9.52 -8.85 -12.43
N PHE A 42 -9.24 -8.25 -11.29
CA PHE A 42 -8.17 -7.27 -11.12
C PHE A 42 -6.81 -7.93 -10.91
N THR A 43 -5.78 -7.35 -11.51
CA THR A 43 -4.39 -7.80 -11.37
C THR A 43 -3.58 -6.90 -10.43
N THR A 44 -4.11 -5.73 -10.05
CA THR A 44 -3.42 -4.75 -9.20
C THR A 44 -4.25 -4.33 -7.98
N PRO A 45 -3.60 -3.92 -6.87
CA PRO A 45 -4.30 -3.32 -5.73
C PRO A 45 -4.94 -1.97 -6.08
N ASP A 46 -4.35 -1.18 -6.98
CA ASP A 46 -4.89 0.11 -7.43
C ASP A 46 -6.32 0.00 -7.98
N ASP A 47 -6.60 -1.04 -8.77
CA ASP A 47 -7.94 -1.29 -9.28
C ASP A 47 -8.94 -1.57 -8.14
N CYS A 48 -8.48 -2.26 -7.09
CA CYS A 48 -9.29 -2.53 -5.89
C CYS A 48 -9.58 -1.25 -5.10
N VAL A 49 -8.58 -0.37 -4.97
CA VAL A 49 -8.72 0.98 -4.37
C VAL A 49 -9.74 1.80 -5.15
N ALA A 50 -9.62 1.83 -6.48
CA ALA A 50 -10.54 2.58 -7.35
C ALA A 50 -11.98 2.06 -7.25
N ALA A 51 -12.15 0.73 -7.18
CA ALA A 51 -13.45 0.12 -6.97
C ALA A 51 -14.04 0.49 -5.60
N CYS A 52 -13.24 0.49 -4.52
CA CYS A 52 -13.72 0.90 -3.21
C CYS A 52 -14.18 2.37 -3.19
N LYS A 53 -13.40 3.29 -3.79
CA LYS A 53 -13.75 4.73 -3.90
C LYS A 53 -15.09 5.00 -4.58
N THR A 54 -15.55 4.10 -5.44
CA THR A 54 -16.80 4.25 -6.21
C THR A 54 -17.94 3.38 -5.70
N THR A 55 -17.69 2.51 -4.72
CA THR A 55 -18.68 1.60 -4.16
C THR A 55 -19.28 2.18 -2.89
N GLU A 56 -20.59 2.42 -2.91
CA GLU A 56 -21.31 2.90 -1.72
C GLU A 56 -21.12 1.95 -0.54
N GLY A 57 -20.72 2.51 0.61
CA GLY A 57 -20.50 1.75 1.84
C GLY A 57 -19.16 1.02 1.92
N CYS A 58 -18.26 1.16 0.94
CA CYS A 58 -16.88 0.69 1.08
C CYS A 58 -16.06 1.71 1.88
N ASP A 59 -15.57 1.31 3.05
CA ASP A 59 -14.65 2.11 3.88
C ASP A 59 -13.24 1.52 3.92
N SER A 60 -13.08 0.27 3.51
CA SER A 60 -11.81 -0.44 3.52
C SER A 60 -11.73 -1.45 2.38
N TRP A 61 -10.53 -1.92 2.05
CA TRP A 61 -10.33 -2.91 0.99
C TRP A 61 -9.19 -3.86 1.31
N THR A 62 -9.24 -5.05 0.71
CA THR A 62 -8.08 -5.96 0.66
C THR A 62 -7.89 -6.46 -0.76
N PHE A 63 -6.62 -6.58 -1.19
CA PHE A 63 -6.24 -7.19 -2.46
C PHE A 63 -5.22 -8.31 -2.22
N ARG A 64 -5.59 -9.53 -2.59
CA ARG A 64 -4.69 -10.68 -2.61
C ARG A 64 -4.25 -10.96 -4.05
N PRO A 65 -2.98 -10.74 -4.42
CA PRO A 65 -2.48 -11.12 -5.72
C PRO A 65 -2.62 -12.62 -5.98
N HIS A 66 -2.72 -13.00 -7.25
CA HIS A 66 -2.68 -14.40 -7.64
C HIS A 66 -1.32 -15.00 -7.27
N SER A 67 -1.32 -16.13 -6.56
CA SER A 67 -0.14 -16.59 -5.82
C SER A 67 0.99 -17.16 -6.70
N PHE A 68 0.70 -17.48 -7.97
CA PHE A 68 1.66 -18.08 -8.90
C PHE A 68 2.12 -17.14 -10.01
N ASP A 69 1.33 -16.10 -10.31
CA ASP A 69 1.56 -15.23 -11.46
C ASP A 69 0.89 -13.87 -11.22
N ALA A 70 1.69 -12.80 -11.14
CA ALA A 70 1.19 -11.44 -10.92
C ALA A 70 0.43 -10.87 -12.13
N GLY A 71 0.54 -11.49 -13.31
CA GLY A 71 -0.27 -11.15 -14.49
C GLY A 71 -1.67 -11.76 -14.48
N MET A 72 -1.95 -12.68 -13.55
CA MET A 72 -3.25 -13.32 -13.41
C MET A 72 -4.12 -12.60 -12.37
N PRO A 73 -5.46 -12.61 -12.53
CA PRO A 73 -6.35 -11.93 -11.59
C PRO A 73 -6.22 -12.43 -10.15
N GLY A 74 -6.11 -11.48 -9.23
CA GLY A 74 -6.15 -11.68 -7.78
C GLY A 74 -7.57 -11.63 -7.23
N GLN A 75 -7.67 -11.39 -5.92
CA GLN A 75 -8.95 -11.26 -5.21
C GLN A 75 -9.01 -9.91 -4.51
N CYS A 76 -9.95 -9.07 -4.93
CA CYS A 76 -10.30 -7.81 -4.30
C CYS A 76 -11.55 -7.98 -3.45
N LYS A 77 -11.50 -7.58 -2.18
CA LYS A 77 -12.67 -7.48 -1.29
C LYS A 77 -12.88 -6.03 -0.91
N LEU A 78 -14.12 -5.56 -1.09
CA LEU A 78 -14.58 -4.24 -0.69
C LEU A 78 -15.31 -4.39 0.63
N ILE A 79 -14.86 -3.68 1.65
CA ILE A 79 -15.17 -3.94 3.05
C ILE A 79 -15.93 -2.75 3.61
N LYS A 80 -16.94 -3.06 4.45
CA LYS A 80 -17.69 -2.12 5.26
C LYS A 80 -17.46 -2.47 6.72
N GLY A 81 -16.62 -1.69 7.37
CA GLY A 81 -16.19 -1.84 8.75
C GLY A 81 -15.06 -2.86 8.90
N VAL A 82 -14.06 -2.49 9.69
CA VAL A 82 -12.93 -3.34 10.08
C VAL A 82 -13.21 -3.94 11.46
N PHE A 83 -13.34 -5.27 11.55
CA PHE A 83 -13.42 -5.96 12.84
C PHE A 83 -12.02 -6.15 13.45
N SER A 84 -11.07 -6.61 12.63
CA SER A 84 -9.66 -6.71 13.02
C SER A 84 -8.74 -6.49 11.81
N ARG A 85 -7.51 -6.08 12.12
CA ARG A 85 -6.42 -5.87 11.15
C ARG A 85 -5.19 -6.60 11.65
N GLU A 86 -4.54 -7.34 10.75
CA GLU A 86 -3.36 -8.16 11.04
C GLU A 86 -2.32 -7.98 9.93
N GLU A 87 -1.03 -8.07 10.27
CA GLU A 87 0.06 -8.04 9.29
C GLU A 87 -0.02 -9.26 8.35
N SER A 88 0.26 -9.08 7.06
CA SER A 88 0.24 -10.16 6.08
C SER A 88 1.29 -10.00 4.98
N ASP A 89 2.01 -11.08 4.67
CA ASP A 89 2.97 -11.10 3.57
C ASP A 89 2.33 -11.29 2.18
N LYS A 90 1.02 -11.58 2.12
CA LYS A 90 0.31 -12.05 0.91
C LYS A 90 -0.82 -11.14 0.45
N VAL A 91 -1.21 -10.18 1.28
CA VAL A 91 -2.40 -9.36 1.07
C VAL A 91 -2.01 -7.90 1.27
N TYR A 92 -2.55 -7.05 0.42
CA TYR A 92 -2.49 -5.60 0.56
C TYR A 92 -3.83 -5.11 1.11
N CYS A 93 -3.82 -4.07 1.94
CA CYS A 93 -5.07 -3.49 2.43
C CYS A 93 -4.97 -1.98 2.64
N GLY A 94 -6.13 -1.33 2.82
CA GLY A 94 -6.22 0.09 3.12
C GLY A 94 -7.63 0.52 3.53
N GLU A 95 -7.72 1.71 4.10
CA GLU A 95 -8.97 2.38 4.51
C GLU A 95 -9.17 3.66 3.68
N MET A 96 -10.42 4.15 3.57
CA MET A 96 -10.84 5.29 2.75
C MET A 96 -11.16 6.54 3.56
#